data_AF-A0A2G5KJF8-F1
#
_entry.id   AF-A0A2G5KJF8-F1
#
_cell.length_a   1.000
_cell.length_b   1.000
_cell.length_c   1.000
_cell.angle_alpha   90.00
_cell.angle_beta   90.00
_cell.angle_gamma   90.00
#
_symmetry.space_group_name_H-M   'P 1'
#
loop_
_entity.id
_entity.type
_entity.pdbx_description
1 polymer ?
#
loop_
_entity_poly.entity_id
_entity_poly.type
_entity_poly.pdbx_seq_one_letter_code
_entity_poly.pdbx_strand_id
1 'polypeptide(L)'
;MRILFCAAFCFFLQVWETNAQNSPNCRTAIPVCADQPIMGLADGGGDIDDFDPEVITQTGCLEKGSVSSANIENNTSWYVFRAGTGGQVGFDIEALPTNGGMGTPTAEWDFAVYGPYDETSGQNFCSIIGDGTSEPIRCNYEVNNTSFTGVGVNPENGQEGAPFLVGSQNTYDEWLEVEPGEIYYILINNFNTNFDGDPEPYMLTFTGSSVQEDQNTALDCTLRDEFLGLDIIACEGDPDITLSALNSPAGSDIASVEWTVDYEDDGTVDDTLTGSGPFGAELVVSSPNSGRYFARITTLSGSPQFVEDQGGILITFFGIPVLDRVEILETNLAIDPDINNVEIIVDGDGSYEYSLNGGTFQDDPIFMDIPPGLNTIIINDKNGCGTTVPIEFLVVAYPKFFTPNADGINDLWNIRGIETLTDPAVFVFDRYGKLIKQLGPVGGWDGTFNGRPMPSTDYWFRFEYAEDDAGIVVAKTRKTHFTLKR
;
A
#
# COMPACT_ATOMS: atom_id res chain seq x y z
N MET A 1 -72.98 -30.55 -18.65
CA MET A 1 -72.22 -31.59 -17.92
C MET A 1 -71.16 -32.10 -18.88
N ARG A 2 -69.84 -31.95 -18.73
CA ARG A 2 -68.92 -31.31 -17.77
C ARG A 2 -67.64 -31.04 -18.59
N ILE A 3 -67.24 -29.77 -18.75
CA ILE A 3 -66.11 -29.10 -18.08
C ILE A 3 -64.74 -29.48 -18.68
N LEU A 4 -64.13 -28.47 -19.29
CA LEU A 4 -62.74 -28.38 -19.76
C LEU A 4 -61.75 -28.68 -18.64
N PHE A 5 -60.63 -29.33 -18.98
CA PHE A 5 -59.39 -29.21 -18.24
C PHE A 5 -58.31 -28.68 -19.18
N CYS A 6 -58.03 -27.37 -19.08
CA CYS A 6 -56.77 -26.79 -19.48
C CYS A 6 -55.71 -27.30 -18.49
N ALA A 7 -54.77 -28.12 -18.96
CA ALA A 7 -53.55 -28.39 -18.23
C ALA A 7 -52.58 -27.22 -18.52
N ALA A 8 -52.56 -26.24 -17.61
CA ALA A 8 -51.47 -25.30 -17.51
C ALA A 8 -50.21 -26.11 -17.19
N PHE A 9 -49.27 -26.14 -18.12
CA PHE A 9 -47.93 -26.63 -17.87
C PHE A 9 -47.27 -25.62 -16.94
N CYS A 10 -47.28 -25.91 -15.64
CA CYS A 10 -46.50 -25.18 -14.66
C CYS A 10 -45.03 -25.23 -15.10
N PHE A 11 -44.56 -24.13 -15.67
CA PHE A 11 -43.14 -23.78 -15.63
C PHE A 11 -42.73 -23.90 -14.16
N PHE A 12 -41.96 -24.93 -13.84
CA PHE A 12 -41.11 -24.90 -12.67
C PHE A 12 -40.15 -23.73 -12.93
N LEU A 13 -40.47 -22.57 -12.34
CA LEU A 13 -39.45 -21.59 -11.98
C LEU A 13 -38.53 -22.37 -11.03
N GLN A 14 -37.44 -22.91 -11.59
CA GLN A 14 -36.23 -23.06 -10.79
C GLN A 14 -35.98 -21.67 -10.25
N VAL A 15 -36.20 -21.49 -8.96
CA VAL A 15 -35.67 -20.34 -8.24
C VAL A 15 -34.17 -20.55 -8.37
N TRP A 16 -33.55 -19.80 -9.28
CA TRP A 16 -32.11 -19.67 -9.27
C TRP A 16 -31.84 -19.02 -7.91
N GLU A 17 -31.26 -19.78 -6.98
CA GLU A 17 -30.65 -19.16 -5.81
C GLU A 17 -29.52 -18.30 -6.37
N THR A 18 -29.81 -17.03 -6.62
CA THR A 18 -28.81 -16.02 -6.90
C THR A 18 -28.00 -15.88 -5.63
N ASN A 19 -26.81 -16.48 -5.60
CA ASN A 19 -25.89 -16.27 -4.50
C ASN A 19 -25.53 -14.79 -4.50
N ALA A 20 -25.89 -14.09 -3.42
CA ALA A 20 -25.45 -12.73 -3.22
C ALA A 20 -23.96 -12.73 -2.86
N GLN A 21 -23.21 -11.79 -3.39
CA GLN A 21 -21.78 -11.67 -3.20
C GLN A 21 -21.50 -10.62 -2.12
N ASN A 22 -20.43 -10.81 -1.35
CA ASN A 22 -19.91 -9.77 -0.48
C ASN A 22 -18.41 -9.92 -0.32
N SER A 23 -17.71 -8.79 -0.31
CA SER A 23 -16.32 -8.68 0.11
C SER A 23 -16.22 -7.46 1.02
N PRO A 24 -16.09 -7.65 2.33
CA PRO A 24 -16.14 -6.53 3.26
C PRO A 24 -14.84 -5.73 3.32
N ASN A 25 -13.71 -6.26 2.83
CA ASN A 25 -12.41 -5.57 2.88
C ASN A 25 -12.01 -4.99 1.52
N CYS A 26 -11.36 -3.82 1.51
CA CYS A 26 -10.88 -3.13 0.32
C CYS A 26 -9.93 -4.00 -0.52
N ARG A 27 -9.00 -4.71 0.13
CA ARG A 27 -7.97 -5.52 -0.55
C ARG A 27 -8.53 -6.66 -1.39
N THR A 28 -9.74 -7.10 -1.08
CA THR A 28 -10.43 -8.19 -1.77
C THR A 28 -11.65 -7.66 -2.52
N ALA A 29 -11.69 -6.36 -2.85
CA ALA A 29 -12.79 -5.74 -3.55
C ALA A 29 -13.21 -6.54 -4.79
N ILE A 30 -14.52 -6.74 -4.96
CA ILE A 30 -15.05 -7.57 -6.03
C ILE A 30 -14.86 -6.84 -7.37
N PRO A 31 -14.16 -7.43 -8.36
CA PRO A 31 -14.06 -6.83 -9.69
C PRO A 31 -15.41 -6.86 -10.40
N VAL A 32 -15.82 -5.74 -11.00
CA VAL A 32 -17.15 -5.62 -11.63
C VAL A 32 -17.09 -5.28 -13.12
N CYS A 33 -18.08 -5.81 -13.84
CA CYS A 33 -18.38 -5.54 -15.25
C CYS A 33 -19.81 -4.98 -15.34
N ALA A 34 -20.10 -4.13 -16.32
CA ALA A 34 -21.39 -3.43 -16.42
C ALA A 34 -22.49 -4.23 -17.13
N ASP A 35 -22.25 -5.51 -17.42
CA ASP A 35 -23.13 -6.32 -18.26
C ASP A 35 -24.33 -6.91 -17.52
N GLN A 36 -24.30 -7.01 -16.19
CA GLN A 36 -25.43 -7.49 -15.37
C GLN A 36 -25.52 -6.76 -14.02
N PRO A 37 -26.73 -6.68 -13.42
CA PRO A 37 -26.90 -6.26 -12.03
C PRO A 37 -26.22 -7.24 -11.06
N ILE A 38 -25.61 -6.70 -10.02
CA ILE A 38 -24.90 -7.45 -8.99
C ILE A 38 -25.77 -7.50 -7.74
N MET A 39 -26.00 -8.71 -7.22
CA MET A 39 -26.72 -8.92 -5.97
C MET A 39 -25.72 -8.93 -4.83
N GLY A 40 -25.77 -7.91 -3.98
CA GLY A 40 -24.94 -7.79 -2.78
C GLY A 40 -25.69 -8.21 -1.52
N LEU A 41 -24.98 -8.74 -0.54
CA LEU A 41 -25.52 -9.05 0.79
C LEU A 41 -24.45 -8.72 1.85
N ALA A 42 -24.49 -7.51 2.39
CA ALA A 42 -23.47 -7.05 3.33
C ALA A 42 -23.77 -7.53 4.75
N ASP A 43 -22.72 -7.99 5.44
CA ASP A 43 -22.73 -8.40 6.85
C ASP A 43 -21.36 -8.14 7.46
N GLY A 44 -21.30 -7.32 8.52
CA GLY A 44 -20.06 -6.98 9.23
C GLY A 44 -19.05 -6.14 8.44
N GLY A 45 -17.92 -5.82 9.07
CA GLY A 45 -16.82 -5.04 8.49
C GLY A 45 -15.59 -5.88 8.20
N GLY A 46 -15.75 -7.17 7.88
CA GLY A 46 -14.62 -8.03 7.51
C GLY A 46 -13.65 -8.38 8.64
N ASP A 47 -12.51 -8.94 8.25
CA ASP A 47 -11.42 -9.37 9.14
C ASP A 47 -10.30 -8.31 9.24
N ILE A 48 -10.27 -7.38 8.27
CA ILE A 48 -9.33 -6.26 8.22
C ILE A 48 -10.13 -5.00 8.45
N ASP A 49 -9.67 -4.18 9.38
CA ASP A 49 -10.21 -2.85 9.56
C ASP A 49 -9.60 -1.93 8.50
N ASP A 50 -10.36 -1.60 7.46
CA ASP A 50 -9.89 -0.77 6.35
C ASP A 50 -9.63 0.68 6.79
N PHE A 51 -10.25 1.14 7.87
CA PHE A 51 -10.08 2.49 8.41
C PHE A 51 -9.82 2.44 9.91
N ASP A 52 -8.55 2.50 10.33
CA ASP A 52 -8.18 2.43 11.76
C ASP A 52 -9.02 3.42 12.58
N PRO A 53 -9.93 2.94 13.45
CA PRO A 53 -10.93 3.77 14.10
C PRO A 53 -10.32 4.68 15.17
N GLU A 54 -9.06 4.48 15.56
CA GLU A 54 -8.32 5.38 16.45
C GLU A 54 -7.67 6.55 15.69
N VAL A 55 -7.41 6.38 14.40
CA VAL A 55 -6.67 7.34 13.56
C VAL A 55 -7.59 8.04 12.55
N ILE A 56 -8.42 7.27 11.85
CA ILE A 56 -9.31 7.73 10.79
C ILE A 56 -10.76 7.69 11.29
N THR A 57 -11.33 8.87 11.50
CA THR A 57 -12.71 9.02 11.97
C THR A 57 -13.67 9.57 10.92
N GLN A 58 -13.15 9.91 9.72
CA GLN A 58 -13.92 10.41 8.60
C GLN A 58 -13.15 10.16 7.30
N THR A 59 -13.88 9.83 6.23
CA THR A 59 -13.38 9.77 4.85
C THR A 59 -14.44 10.38 3.93
N GLY A 60 -14.15 11.56 3.39
CA GLY A 60 -15.14 12.40 2.72
C GLY A 60 -16.36 12.70 3.60
N CYS A 61 -17.53 12.22 3.17
CA CYS A 61 -18.79 12.38 3.90
C CYS A 61 -19.13 11.21 4.82
N LEU A 62 -18.40 10.09 4.76
CA LEU A 62 -18.59 8.98 5.69
C LEU A 62 -17.87 9.29 6.99
N GLU A 63 -18.58 9.21 8.11
CA GLU A 63 -18.06 9.51 9.44
C GLU A 63 -18.19 8.31 10.36
N LYS A 64 -17.22 8.17 11.27
CA LYS A 64 -17.29 7.21 12.36
C LYS A 64 -18.50 7.51 13.23
N GLY A 65 -19.30 6.48 13.48
CA GLY A 65 -20.49 6.61 14.30
C GLY A 65 -20.25 7.09 15.73
N SER A 66 -21.32 7.58 16.38
CA SER A 66 -21.25 8.16 17.73
C SER A 66 -21.05 7.16 18.88
N VAL A 67 -21.01 5.85 18.63
CA VAL A 67 -20.78 4.82 19.65
C VAL A 67 -19.35 4.30 19.56
N SER A 68 -18.76 3.89 20.69
CA SER A 68 -17.35 3.48 20.75
C SER A 68 -17.00 2.25 19.91
N SER A 69 -18.00 1.46 19.51
CA SER A 69 -17.85 0.31 18.60
C SER A 69 -18.16 0.65 17.15
N ALA A 70 -18.59 1.87 16.84
CA ALA A 70 -18.87 2.25 15.47
C ALA A 70 -17.55 2.53 14.76
N ASN A 71 -17.38 1.89 13.62
CA ASN A 71 -16.36 2.21 12.65
C ASN A 71 -17.03 2.89 11.43
N ILE A 72 -16.24 3.51 10.56
CA ILE A 72 -16.68 3.90 9.22
C ILE A 72 -17.12 2.64 8.47
N GLU A 73 -16.33 1.58 8.59
CA GLU A 73 -16.61 0.26 8.05
C GLU A 73 -17.67 -0.48 8.88
N ASN A 74 -18.93 -0.42 8.44
CA ASN A 74 -20.01 -1.14 9.09
C ASN A 74 -20.93 -1.81 8.06
N ASN A 75 -20.94 -3.15 8.03
CA ASN A 75 -21.69 -3.94 7.04
C ASN A 75 -21.32 -3.51 5.62
N THR A 76 -20.05 -3.70 5.29
CA THR A 76 -19.45 -3.16 4.09
C THR A 76 -19.41 -4.16 2.96
N SER A 77 -19.37 -3.58 1.77
CA SER A 77 -19.03 -4.27 0.53
C SER A 77 -18.12 -3.39 -0.29
N TRP A 78 -16.99 -3.93 -0.74
CA TRP A 78 -16.08 -3.28 -1.66
C TRP A 78 -16.19 -3.87 -3.06
N TYR A 79 -16.22 -2.97 -4.04
CA TYR A 79 -16.14 -3.28 -5.45
C TYR A 79 -15.04 -2.48 -6.10
N VAL A 80 -14.49 -3.02 -7.17
CA VAL A 80 -13.49 -2.33 -7.99
C VAL A 80 -13.85 -2.45 -9.46
N PHE A 81 -13.72 -1.35 -10.21
CA PHE A 81 -13.86 -1.37 -11.65
C PHE A 81 -12.74 -0.60 -12.31
N ARG A 82 -12.44 -0.98 -13.55
CA ARG A 82 -11.61 -0.22 -14.47
C ARG A 82 -12.48 0.27 -15.62
N ALA A 83 -12.37 1.54 -15.95
CA ALA A 83 -13.05 2.10 -17.10
C ALA A 83 -12.47 1.50 -18.39
N GLY A 84 -13.29 0.80 -19.18
CA GLY A 84 -12.87 0.24 -20.47
C GLY A 84 -12.97 1.25 -21.62
N THR A 85 -13.93 2.17 -21.52
CA THR A 85 -14.11 3.31 -22.45
C THR A 85 -14.36 4.60 -21.69
N GLY A 86 -13.91 5.72 -22.26
CA GLY A 86 -14.13 7.03 -21.67
C GLY A 86 -15.58 7.51 -21.82
N GLY A 87 -16.02 8.40 -20.92
CA GLY A 87 -17.38 8.96 -20.91
C GLY A 87 -18.00 8.99 -19.52
N GLN A 88 -19.33 9.02 -19.45
CA GLN A 88 -20.03 9.04 -18.17
C GLN A 88 -20.30 7.62 -17.68
N VAL A 89 -19.84 7.35 -16.45
CA VAL A 89 -20.17 6.15 -15.68
C VAL A 89 -20.85 6.58 -14.39
N GLY A 90 -21.89 5.84 -14.01
CA GLY A 90 -22.58 5.96 -12.74
C GLY A 90 -23.09 4.60 -12.31
N PHE A 91 -23.79 4.55 -11.20
CA PHE A 91 -24.38 3.33 -10.69
C PHE A 91 -25.57 3.64 -9.78
N ASP A 92 -26.49 2.68 -9.71
CA ASP A 92 -27.64 2.68 -8.82
C ASP A 92 -27.43 1.59 -7.76
N ILE A 93 -27.58 1.95 -6.49
CA ILE A 93 -27.67 1.01 -5.36
C ILE A 93 -29.13 0.96 -4.91
N GLU A 94 -29.80 -0.15 -5.19
CA GLU A 94 -31.18 -0.40 -4.79
C GLU A 94 -31.22 -1.17 -3.47
N ALA A 95 -31.83 -0.58 -2.43
CA ALA A 95 -32.12 -1.27 -1.18
C ALA A 95 -33.20 -2.34 -1.38
N LEU A 96 -32.91 -3.60 -1.01
CA LEU A 96 -33.84 -4.71 -1.16
C LEU A 96 -34.43 -5.18 0.18
N PRO A 97 -35.67 -5.71 0.20
CA PRO A 97 -36.23 -6.30 1.42
C PRO A 97 -35.51 -7.61 1.82
N THR A 98 -35.19 -7.75 3.11
CA THR A 98 -34.53 -8.94 3.71
C THR A 98 -35.31 -10.26 3.56
N ASN A 99 -36.65 -10.21 3.43
CA ASN A 99 -37.52 -11.39 3.29
C ASN A 99 -37.78 -11.79 1.83
N GLY A 100 -36.73 -11.98 1.03
CA GLY A 100 -36.86 -12.46 -0.36
C GLY A 100 -37.74 -11.58 -1.24
N GLY A 101 -37.61 -10.25 -1.08
CA GLY A 101 -38.36 -9.26 -1.87
C GLY A 101 -39.77 -8.93 -1.36
N MET A 102 -40.20 -9.47 -0.21
CA MET A 102 -41.45 -9.07 0.44
C MET A 102 -41.18 -8.12 1.60
N GLY A 103 -41.78 -6.91 1.57
CA GLY A 103 -41.71 -5.93 2.65
C GLY A 103 -41.18 -4.58 2.19
N THR A 104 -40.96 -3.68 3.15
CA THR A 104 -40.25 -2.42 2.93
C THR A 104 -38.76 -2.66 3.19
N PRO A 105 -37.85 -2.24 2.30
CA PRO A 105 -36.43 -2.23 2.60
C PRO A 105 -36.17 -1.49 3.91
N THR A 106 -35.33 -2.06 4.76
CA THR A 106 -34.92 -1.49 6.05
C THR A 106 -33.55 -0.85 5.97
N ALA A 107 -32.71 -1.34 5.06
CA ALA A 107 -31.37 -0.84 4.81
C ALA A 107 -31.38 0.58 4.26
N GLU A 108 -30.46 1.38 4.79
CA GLU A 108 -30.09 2.68 4.26
C GLU A 108 -28.63 2.56 3.82
N TRP A 109 -28.41 2.51 2.51
CA TRP A 109 -27.08 2.35 1.95
C TRP A 109 -26.41 3.71 1.77
N ASP A 110 -25.21 3.79 2.29
CA ASP A 110 -24.24 4.85 2.02
C ASP A 110 -23.16 4.30 1.07
N PHE A 111 -22.47 5.20 0.38
CA PHE A 111 -21.36 4.83 -0.49
C PHE A 111 -20.26 5.88 -0.51
N ALA A 112 -19.07 5.44 -0.86
CA ALA A 112 -17.95 6.28 -1.24
C ALA A 112 -17.25 5.71 -2.47
N VAL A 113 -16.81 6.58 -3.38
CA VAL A 113 -16.03 6.22 -4.57
C VAL A 113 -14.66 6.85 -4.48
N TYR A 114 -13.62 6.04 -4.62
CA TYR A 114 -12.22 6.44 -4.58
C TYR A 114 -11.56 6.24 -5.95
N GLY A 115 -10.61 7.12 -6.29
CA GLY A 115 -9.93 7.14 -7.59
C GLY A 115 -10.00 8.52 -8.27
N PRO A 116 -9.66 8.65 -9.56
CA PRO A 116 -9.12 7.59 -10.40
C PRO A 116 -7.71 7.17 -9.96
N TYR A 117 -7.44 5.87 -10.03
CA TYR A 117 -6.11 5.30 -9.84
C TYR A 117 -5.53 4.77 -11.15
N ASP A 118 -4.20 4.69 -11.18
CA ASP A 118 -3.42 4.14 -12.27
C ASP A 118 -2.65 2.92 -11.76
N GLU A 119 -2.99 1.74 -12.26
CA GLU A 119 -2.34 0.47 -11.90
C GLU A 119 -0.82 0.50 -12.12
N THR A 120 -0.35 1.30 -13.09
CA THR A 120 1.08 1.41 -13.40
C THR A 120 1.87 2.21 -12.36
N SER A 121 1.18 2.86 -11.42
CA SER A 121 1.81 3.60 -10.32
C SER A 121 2.49 2.69 -9.28
N GLY A 122 2.08 1.42 -9.20
CA GLY A 122 2.56 0.48 -8.18
C GLY A 122 2.20 0.88 -6.75
N GLN A 123 1.21 1.76 -6.56
CA GLN A 123 0.76 2.18 -5.24
C GLN A 123 -0.18 1.15 -4.61
N ASN A 124 -0.11 1.01 -3.30
CA ASN A 124 -1.13 0.30 -2.54
C ASN A 124 -2.37 1.19 -2.36
N PHE A 125 -3.37 1.04 -3.23
CA PHE A 125 -4.57 1.87 -3.21
C PHE A 125 -5.36 1.75 -1.91
N CYS A 126 -5.50 0.54 -1.37
CA CYS A 126 -6.21 0.34 -0.11
C CYS A 126 -5.47 0.96 1.09
N SER A 127 -4.13 0.98 1.10
CA SER A 127 -3.38 1.72 2.13
C SER A 127 -3.65 3.23 2.07
N ILE A 128 -3.58 3.85 0.89
CA ILE A 128 -3.80 5.31 0.77
C ILE A 128 -5.27 5.70 0.96
N ILE A 129 -6.22 4.78 0.74
CA ILE A 129 -7.62 4.95 1.11
C ILE A 129 -7.75 4.87 2.64
N GLY A 130 -7.21 3.81 3.23
CA GLY A 130 -7.35 3.48 4.64
C GLY A 130 -6.62 4.43 5.59
N ASP A 131 -5.56 5.12 5.14
CA ASP A 131 -4.86 6.16 5.90
C ASP A 131 -5.42 7.58 5.69
N GLY A 132 -6.44 7.73 4.85
CA GLY A 132 -7.10 9.01 4.55
C GLY A 132 -6.31 9.93 3.60
N THR A 133 -5.18 9.49 3.04
CA THR A 133 -4.45 10.26 2.02
C THR A 133 -5.30 10.44 0.76
N SER A 134 -6.08 9.43 0.41
CA SER A 134 -7.03 9.44 -0.70
C SER A 134 -8.45 9.69 -0.19
N GLU A 135 -8.96 10.90 -0.43
CA GLU A 135 -10.36 11.25 -0.17
C GLU A 135 -11.27 10.72 -1.29
N PRO A 136 -12.54 10.37 -0.99
CA PRO A 136 -13.48 9.94 -2.01
C PRO A 136 -13.85 11.11 -2.92
N ILE A 137 -14.02 10.79 -4.21
CA ILE A 137 -14.45 11.75 -5.23
C ILE A 137 -15.98 11.84 -5.34
N ARG A 138 -16.69 10.84 -4.83
CA ARG A 138 -18.16 10.80 -4.72
C ARG A 138 -18.50 10.10 -3.41
N CYS A 139 -19.52 10.57 -2.71
CA CYS A 139 -20.03 9.84 -1.56
C CYS A 139 -21.42 10.35 -1.16
N ASN A 140 -22.18 9.53 -0.45
CA ASN A 140 -23.38 9.97 0.26
C ASN A 140 -23.36 9.56 1.73
N TYR A 141 -24.12 10.31 2.53
CA TYR A 141 -24.40 10.02 3.93
C TYR A 141 -25.80 10.59 4.28
N GLU A 142 -26.82 10.22 3.50
CA GLU A 142 -28.15 10.85 3.62
C GLU A 142 -29.33 9.90 3.52
N VAL A 143 -30.33 10.20 4.35
CA VAL A 143 -31.59 9.47 4.39
C VAL A 143 -32.39 9.71 3.14
N ASN A 144 -32.46 8.65 2.34
CA ASN A 144 -33.18 8.66 1.08
C ASN A 144 -34.69 8.52 1.29
N ASN A 145 -35.46 9.11 0.37
CA ASN A 145 -36.90 8.95 0.30
C ASN A 145 -37.35 8.00 -0.83
N THR A 146 -36.39 7.44 -1.57
CA THR A 146 -36.53 6.40 -2.59
C THR A 146 -35.76 5.15 -2.15
N SER A 147 -35.94 4.04 -2.85
CA SER A 147 -35.14 2.82 -2.63
C SER A 147 -33.73 2.89 -3.22
N PHE A 148 -33.34 4.01 -3.83
CA PHE A 148 -32.14 4.12 -4.65
C PHE A 148 -31.22 5.24 -4.21
N THR A 149 -29.94 4.95 -3.96
CA THR A 149 -28.84 5.94 -3.89
C THR A 149 -27.84 5.68 -5.02
N GLY A 150 -26.93 6.61 -5.31
CA GLY A 150 -25.84 6.32 -6.25
C GLY A 150 -25.24 7.51 -6.98
N VAL A 151 -24.79 7.28 -8.20
CA VAL A 151 -24.13 8.27 -9.06
C VAL A 151 -24.85 8.33 -10.41
N GLY A 152 -25.24 9.53 -10.84
CA GLY A 152 -25.92 9.76 -12.11
C GLY A 152 -27.34 10.28 -11.96
N VAL A 153 -28.36 9.48 -12.34
CA VAL A 153 -29.77 9.90 -12.31
C VAL A 153 -30.61 8.84 -11.64
N ASN A 154 -31.32 9.23 -10.58
CA ASN A 154 -32.19 8.33 -9.83
C ASN A 154 -33.29 7.73 -10.73
N PRO A 155 -33.40 6.39 -10.84
CA PRO A 155 -34.33 5.74 -11.76
C PRO A 155 -35.79 5.82 -11.31
N GLU A 156 -36.05 6.05 -10.01
CA GLU A 156 -37.40 6.11 -9.44
C GLU A 156 -38.05 7.49 -9.66
N ASN A 157 -37.29 8.56 -9.45
CA ASN A 157 -37.84 9.93 -9.43
C ASN A 157 -37.20 10.89 -10.46
N GLY A 158 -36.15 10.47 -11.17
CA GLY A 158 -35.45 11.29 -12.17
C GLY A 158 -34.58 12.40 -11.59
N GLN A 159 -34.24 12.36 -10.30
CA GLN A 159 -33.30 13.28 -9.67
C GLN A 159 -31.94 13.17 -10.35
N GLU A 160 -31.50 14.24 -10.99
CA GLU A 160 -30.12 14.37 -11.47
C GLU A 160 -29.18 14.54 -10.28
N GLY A 161 -28.05 13.85 -10.33
CA GLY A 161 -27.02 13.92 -9.32
C GLY A 161 -26.44 15.32 -9.20
N ALA A 162 -26.21 15.77 -7.96
CA ALA A 162 -25.67 17.08 -7.69
C ALA A 162 -24.14 17.04 -7.63
N PRO A 163 -23.45 18.18 -7.88
CA PRO A 163 -22.01 18.23 -7.79
C PRO A 163 -21.49 17.83 -6.42
N PHE A 164 -20.38 17.09 -6.40
CA PHE A 164 -19.76 16.66 -5.15
C PHE A 164 -19.17 17.86 -4.39
N LEU A 165 -19.48 17.93 -3.09
CA LEU A 165 -18.90 18.87 -2.14
C LEU A 165 -18.44 18.08 -0.92
N VAL A 166 -17.32 18.44 -0.30
CA VAL A 166 -16.85 17.79 0.93
C VAL A 166 -17.96 17.81 1.99
N GLY A 167 -18.30 16.63 2.53
CA GLY A 167 -19.46 16.40 3.42
C GLY A 167 -20.78 16.14 2.70
N SER A 168 -20.76 15.86 1.39
CA SER A 168 -21.92 15.71 0.48
C SER A 168 -23.13 15.03 1.11
N GLN A 169 -24.26 15.74 1.09
CA GLN A 169 -25.58 15.28 1.52
C GLN A 169 -26.46 14.93 0.31
N ASN A 170 -25.85 14.40 -0.72
CA ASN A 170 -26.55 14.08 -1.95
C ASN A 170 -26.97 12.61 -1.91
N THR A 171 -28.25 12.32 -2.13
CA THR A 171 -28.69 10.94 -2.39
C THR A 171 -28.23 10.42 -3.76
N TYR A 172 -27.93 11.33 -4.69
CA TYR A 172 -27.28 11.04 -5.96
C TYR A 172 -26.22 12.10 -6.22
N ASP A 173 -24.98 11.69 -6.45
CA ASP A 173 -23.92 12.58 -6.94
C ASP A 173 -23.88 12.61 -8.49
N GLU A 174 -23.29 13.67 -9.04
CA GLU A 174 -23.06 13.83 -10.48
C GLU A 174 -22.20 12.70 -11.08
N TRP A 175 -22.37 12.43 -12.37
CA TRP A 175 -21.65 11.40 -13.12
C TRP A 175 -20.14 11.39 -12.86
N LEU A 176 -19.53 10.20 -12.90
CA LEU A 176 -18.08 10.07 -13.05
C LEU A 176 -17.75 10.31 -14.52
N GLU A 177 -16.87 11.28 -14.79
CA GLU A 177 -16.25 11.46 -16.10
C GLU A 177 -14.96 10.65 -16.09
N VAL A 178 -14.98 9.49 -16.76
CA VAL A 178 -13.88 8.51 -16.73
C VAL A 178 -13.12 8.49 -18.05
N GLU A 179 -11.84 8.11 -17.98
CA GLU A 179 -10.96 7.81 -19.11
C GLU A 179 -10.59 6.32 -19.12
N PRO A 180 -10.31 5.73 -20.30
CA PRO A 180 -9.93 4.32 -20.38
C PRO A 180 -8.69 3.98 -19.54
N GLY A 181 -8.79 2.92 -18.74
CA GLY A 181 -7.73 2.42 -17.86
C GLY A 181 -7.78 2.95 -16.43
N GLU A 182 -8.59 3.97 -16.13
CA GLU A 182 -8.74 4.48 -14.76
C GLU A 182 -9.44 3.45 -13.87
N ILE A 183 -8.91 3.25 -12.66
CA ILE A 183 -9.43 2.32 -11.66
C ILE A 183 -10.16 3.09 -10.56
N TYR A 184 -11.29 2.54 -10.12
CA TYR A 184 -12.10 3.11 -9.05
C TYR A 184 -12.54 2.03 -8.07
N TYR A 185 -12.49 2.37 -6.79
CA TYR A 185 -13.03 1.55 -5.71
C TYR A 185 -14.36 2.14 -5.24
N ILE A 186 -15.34 1.28 -4.99
CA ILE A 186 -16.64 1.63 -4.43
C ILE A 186 -16.76 0.94 -3.09
N LEU A 187 -16.83 1.72 -2.02
CA LEU A 187 -17.28 1.27 -0.72
C LEU A 187 -18.79 1.46 -0.65
N ILE A 188 -19.54 0.39 -0.40
CA ILE A 188 -20.94 0.42 -0.01
C ILE A 188 -20.99 0.10 1.48
N ASN A 189 -21.64 0.97 2.25
CA ASN A 189 -21.64 0.92 3.70
C ASN A 189 -23.09 0.95 4.20
N ASN A 190 -23.40 0.14 5.20
CA ASN A 190 -24.68 0.20 5.89
C ASN A 190 -24.45 0.44 7.38
N PHE A 191 -24.41 1.74 7.70
CA PHE A 191 -24.12 2.20 9.04
C PHE A 191 -25.19 1.78 10.05
N ASN A 192 -26.45 1.66 9.63
CA ASN A 192 -27.57 1.40 10.51
C ASN A 192 -28.23 0.09 10.13
N THR A 193 -27.70 -1.03 10.65
CA THR A 193 -28.49 -2.27 10.61
C THR A 193 -29.86 -1.97 11.19
N ASN A 194 -30.89 -2.59 10.65
CA ASN A 194 -32.21 -2.83 11.27
C ASN A 194 -32.19 -3.32 12.74
N PHE A 195 -31.05 -3.31 13.44
CA PHE A 195 -30.81 -3.66 14.83
C PHE A 195 -31.06 -5.13 15.16
N ASP A 196 -31.16 -6.00 14.17
CA ASP A 196 -31.29 -7.45 14.38
C ASP A 196 -30.01 -8.23 14.10
N GLY A 197 -29.04 -7.63 13.39
CA GLY A 197 -27.75 -8.24 13.08
C GLY A 197 -27.81 -9.24 11.93
N ASP A 198 -28.88 -9.22 11.13
CA ASP A 198 -28.99 -10.02 9.92
C ASP A 198 -28.38 -9.27 8.70
N PRO A 199 -27.77 -10.00 7.75
CA PRO A 199 -27.27 -9.41 6.50
C PRO A 199 -28.37 -8.71 5.70
N GLU A 200 -28.08 -7.54 5.11
CA GLU A 200 -29.05 -6.80 4.31
C GLU A 200 -28.71 -6.82 2.81
N PRO A 201 -29.69 -7.14 1.93
CA PRO A 201 -29.44 -7.24 0.50
C PRO A 201 -29.58 -5.90 -0.22
N TYR A 202 -28.83 -5.76 -1.32
CA TYR A 202 -28.98 -4.69 -2.29
C TYR A 202 -28.70 -5.17 -3.71
N MET A 203 -29.05 -4.34 -4.68
CA MET A 203 -28.67 -4.52 -6.08
C MET A 203 -27.81 -3.35 -6.54
N LEU A 204 -26.63 -3.63 -7.09
CA LEU A 204 -25.77 -2.65 -7.73
C LEU A 204 -25.92 -2.76 -9.26
N THR A 205 -26.26 -1.65 -9.93
CA THR A 205 -26.42 -1.61 -11.39
C THR A 205 -25.66 -0.42 -11.97
N PHE A 206 -24.74 -0.67 -12.91
CA PHE A 206 -24.01 0.40 -13.60
C PHE A 206 -24.85 1.09 -14.67
N THR A 207 -24.70 2.41 -14.78
CA THR A 207 -25.43 3.29 -15.71
C THR A 207 -24.51 4.35 -16.32
N GLY A 208 -25.04 5.23 -17.18
CA GLY A 208 -24.30 6.32 -17.82
C GLY A 208 -24.14 6.16 -19.33
N SER A 209 -23.57 7.17 -19.99
CA SER A 209 -23.43 7.20 -21.46
C SER A 209 -22.47 6.14 -21.98
N SER A 210 -21.37 5.88 -21.26
CA SER A 210 -20.40 4.82 -21.59
C SER A 210 -21.08 3.45 -21.54
N VAL A 211 -21.82 3.19 -20.46
CA VAL A 211 -22.59 1.94 -20.25
C VAL A 211 -23.72 1.76 -21.27
N GLN A 212 -24.39 2.85 -21.67
CA GLN A 212 -25.44 2.81 -22.69
C GLN A 212 -24.89 2.55 -24.11
N GLU A 213 -23.66 2.97 -24.39
CA GLU A 213 -23.01 2.73 -25.68
C GLU A 213 -22.67 1.23 -25.84
N ASP A 214 -21.99 0.63 -24.86
CA ASP A 214 -21.76 -0.81 -24.80
C ASP A 214 -21.47 -1.28 -23.36
N GLN A 215 -22.41 -2.03 -22.77
CA GLN A 215 -22.29 -2.57 -21.41
C GLN A 215 -21.11 -3.53 -21.21
N ASN A 216 -20.59 -4.14 -22.29
CA ASN A 216 -19.47 -5.10 -22.18
C ASN A 216 -18.10 -4.44 -22.26
N THR A 217 -18.03 -3.17 -22.70
CA THR A 217 -16.75 -2.46 -22.84
C THR A 217 -16.68 -1.17 -22.04
N ALA A 218 -17.81 -0.70 -21.50
CA ALA A 218 -17.83 0.47 -20.63
C ALA A 218 -16.94 0.30 -19.40
N LEU A 219 -17.01 -0.89 -18.79
CA LEU A 219 -16.06 -1.37 -17.81
C LEU A 219 -15.17 -2.42 -18.48
N ASP A 220 -13.89 -2.45 -18.10
CA ASP A 220 -12.95 -3.43 -18.60
C ASP A 220 -13.27 -4.81 -18.02
N CYS A 221 -14.11 -5.57 -18.74
CA CYS A 221 -14.58 -6.86 -18.28
C CYS A 221 -13.48 -7.94 -18.32
N THR A 222 -12.26 -7.64 -18.78
CA THR A 222 -11.12 -8.55 -18.53
C THR A 222 -10.83 -8.68 -17.03
N LEU A 223 -11.13 -7.65 -16.23
CA LEU A 223 -11.07 -7.76 -14.77
C LEU A 223 -12.05 -8.80 -14.20
N ARG A 224 -13.15 -9.08 -14.90
CA ARG A 224 -14.06 -10.16 -14.51
C ARG A 224 -13.51 -11.53 -14.93
N ASP A 225 -12.75 -11.59 -16.01
CA ASP A 225 -12.05 -12.81 -16.39
C ASP A 225 -10.85 -13.07 -15.44
N GLU A 226 -10.30 -12.01 -14.84
CA GLU A 226 -9.39 -11.99 -13.67
C GLU A 226 -10.19 -11.93 -12.35
N PHE A 227 -11.12 -12.88 -12.19
CA PHE A 227 -12.13 -12.85 -11.13
C PHE A 227 -11.59 -12.92 -9.69
N LEU A 228 -10.29 -13.19 -9.50
CA LEU A 228 -9.66 -13.10 -8.19
C LEU A 228 -9.45 -11.64 -7.73
N GLY A 229 -9.52 -10.67 -8.64
CA GLY A 229 -9.36 -9.25 -8.36
C GLY A 229 -8.03 -8.68 -8.87
N LEU A 230 -7.71 -7.47 -8.43
CA LEU A 230 -6.44 -6.79 -8.75
C LEU A 230 -5.32 -7.29 -7.84
N ASP A 231 -4.08 -7.09 -8.27
CA ASP A 231 -2.89 -7.39 -7.46
C ASP A 231 -2.96 -6.69 -6.07
N ILE A 232 -2.59 -7.44 -5.03
CA ILE A 232 -2.68 -7.01 -3.63
C ILE A 232 -1.30 -6.71 -3.08
N ILE A 233 -1.16 -5.52 -2.51
CA ILE A 233 -0.04 -5.18 -1.65
C ILE A 233 -0.50 -5.27 -0.19
N ALA A 234 0.25 -6.00 0.63
CA ALA A 234 -0.01 -6.21 2.04
C ALA A 234 1.28 -6.11 2.86
N CYS A 235 1.16 -6.08 4.18
CA CYS A 235 2.29 -5.98 5.09
C CYS A 235 2.52 -7.30 5.83
N GLU A 236 3.78 -7.61 6.11
CA GLU A 236 4.10 -8.80 6.90
C GLU A 236 3.47 -8.71 8.30
N GLY A 237 2.68 -9.72 8.65
CA GLY A 237 1.92 -9.77 9.89
C GLY A 237 0.48 -9.28 9.78
N ASP A 238 0.05 -8.80 8.62
CA ASP A 238 -1.36 -8.50 8.35
C ASP A 238 -2.25 -9.74 8.50
N PRO A 239 -3.56 -9.56 8.76
CA PRO A 239 -4.53 -10.66 8.73
C PRO A 239 -4.51 -11.45 7.41
N ASP A 240 -4.98 -12.68 7.47
CA ASP A 240 -5.01 -13.56 6.31
C ASP A 240 -5.91 -12.99 5.19
N ILE A 241 -5.45 -13.11 3.94
CA ILE A 241 -6.20 -12.69 2.76
C ILE A 241 -7.03 -13.87 2.25
N THR A 242 -8.34 -13.72 2.17
CA THR A 242 -9.23 -14.76 1.63
C THR A 242 -9.60 -14.46 0.19
N LEU A 243 -9.05 -15.23 -0.74
CA LEU A 243 -9.43 -15.21 -2.15
C LEU A 243 -10.67 -16.06 -2.38
N SER A 244 -11.55 -15.66 -3.30
CA SER A 244 -12.80 -16.37 -3.59
C SER A 244 -13.07 -16.53 -5.08
N ALA A 245 -13.20 -17.77 -5.52
CA ALA A 245 -13.65 -18.13 -6.86
C ALA A 245 -15.19 -18.13 -7.01
N LEU A 246 -15.93 -17.84 -5.93
CA LEU A 246 -17.40 -17.77 -5.96
C LEU A 246 -17.92 -16.58 -6.78
N ASN A 247 -17.07 -15.57 -7.01
CA ASN A 247 -17.38 -14.40 -7.83
C ASN A 247 -17.03 -14.58 -9.31
N SER A 248 -16.56 -15.76 -9.70
CA SER A 248 -16.16 -16.06 -11.07
C SER A 248 -17.33 -16.08 -12.06
N PRO A 249 -17.05 -15.99 -13.38
CA PRO A 249 -18.04 -16.18 -14.43
C PRO A 249 -18.75 -17.55 -14.40
N ALA A 250 -18.26 -18.53 -13.63
CA ALA A 250 -18.95 -19.81 -13.44
C ALA A 250 -20.24 -19.66 -12.61
N GLY A 251 -20.36 -18.61 -11.78
CA GLY A 251 -21.51 -18.41 -10.90
C GLY A 251 -21.78 -19.62 -10.01
N SER A 252 -23.01 -20.14 -10.04
CA SER A 252 -23.38 -21.33 -9.27
C SER A 252 -22.94 -22.67 -9.90
N ASP A 253 -22.33 -22.64 -11.09
CA ASP A 253 -21.92 -23.83 -11.85
C ASP A 253 -20.55 -24.38 -11.43
N ILE A 254 -20.20 -24.33 -10.14
CA ILE A 254 -18.89 -24.72 -9.61
C ILE A 254 -18.93 -26.17 -9.09
N ALA A 255 -18.11 -27.07 -9.66
CA ALA A 255 -17.96 -28.45 -9.18
C ALA A 255 -16.80 -28.60 -8.19
N SER A 256 -15.66 -27.99 -8.52
CA SER A 256 -14.45 -27.97 -7.70
C SER A 256 -13.51 -26.88 -8.19
N VAL A 257 -12.68 -26.36 -7.30
CA VAL A 257 -11.62 -25.38 -7.63
C VAL A 257 -10.24 -25.98 -7.32
N GLU A 258 -9.32 -25.83 -8.27
CA GLU A 258 -7.90 -26.14 -8.13
C GLU A 258 -7.14 -24.82 -7.99
N TRP A 259 -6.30 -24.73 -6.96
CA TRP A 259 -5.49 -23.56 -6.66
C TRP A 259 -4.02 -23.88 -6.90
N THR A 260 -3.30 -22.97 -7.56
CA THR A 260 -1.86 -23.09 -7.77
C THR A 260 -1.16 -21.77 -7.50
N VAL A 261 0.13 -21.82 -7.18
CA VAL A 261 0.94 -20.63 -6.88
C VAL A 261 2.28 -20.68 -7.59
N ASP A 262 2.74 -19.51 -8.05
CA ASP A 262 4.09 -19.20 -8.50
C ASP A 262 4.68 -18.22 -7.46
N TYR A 263 5.58 -18.68 -6.60
CA TYR A 263 6.06 -17.91 -5.45
C TYR A 263 7.01 -16.78 -5.88
N GLU A 264 7.76 -16.99 -6.95
CA GLU A 264 8.76 -16.06 -7.46
C GLU A 264 8.21 -15.13 -8.57
N ASP A 265 6.96 -15.30 -8.97
CA ASP A 265 6.33 -14.64 -10.12
C ASP A 265 7.19 -14.76 -11.40
N ASP A 266 7.80 -15.93 -11.61
CA ASP A 266 8.76 -16.18 -12.69
C ASP A 266 8.14 -16.84 -13.95
N GLY A 267 6.83 -17.11 -13.87
CA GLY A 267 6.02 -17.80 -14.87
C GLY A 267 5.96 -19.32 -14.67
N THR A 268 6.49 -19.84 -13.56
CA THR A 268 6.50 -21.27 -13.23
C THR A 268 5.65 -21.54 -12.01
N VAL A 269 4.64 -22.40 -12.15
CA VAL A 269 3.86 -22.88 -11.00
C VAL A 269 4.72 -23.80 -10.12
N ASP A 270 4.82 -23.46 -8.84
CA ASP A 270 5.62 -24.19 -7.84
C ASP A 270 4.81 -25.21 -7.05
N ASP A 271 3.57 -24.86 -6.66
CA ASP A 271 2.76 -25.70 -5.78
C ASP A 271 1.26 -25.70 -6.15
N THR A 272 0.57 -26.73 -5.69
CA THR A 272 -0.89 -26.87 -5.72
C THR A 272 -1.43 -26.79 -4.31
N LEU A 273 -2.28 -25.81 -4.06
CA LEU A 273 -2.79 -25.48 -2.73
C LEU A 273 -4.15 -26.12 -2.47
N THR A 274 -4.47 -26.33 -1.19
CA THR A 274 -5.77 -26.87 -0.78
C THR A 274 -6.73 -25.73 -0.47
N GLY A 275 -7.77 -25.59 -1.30
CA GLY A 275 -8.84 -24.62 -1.05
C GLY A 275 -9.73 -24.99 0.13
N SER A 276 -10.39 -23.98 0.69
CA SER A 276 -11.40 -24.05 1.74
C SER A 276 -12.79 -23.70 1.20
N GLY A 277 -13.79 -23.67 2.08
CA GLY A 277 -15.15 -23.29 1.72
C GLY A 277 -15.88 -24.32 0.85
N PRO A 278 -17.10 -24.00 0.37
CA PRO A 278 -17.85 -24.83 -0.55
C PRO A 278 -17.05 -25.13 -1.83
N PHE A 279 -17.00 -26.40 -2.22
CA PHE A 279 -16.28 -26.85 -3.44
C PHE A 279 -14.77 -26.58 -3.47
N GLY A 280 -14.17 -26.11 -2.35
CA GLY A 280 -12.78 -25.64 -2.32
C GLY A 280 -12.61 -24.25 -2.96
N ALA A 281 -13.70 -23.48 -3.11
CA ALA A 281 -13.72 -22.23 -3.86
C ALA A 281 -13.09 -21.02 -3.16
N GLU A 282 -12.60 -21.18 -1.93
CA GLU A 282 -11.87 -20.15 -1.21
C GLU A 282 -10.42 -20.56 -1.01
N LEU A 283 -9.51 -19.60 -0.93
CA LEU A 283 -8.11 -19.82 -0.55
C LEU A 283 -7.70 -18.77 0.46
N VAL A 284 -7.16 -19.23 1.60
CA VAL A 284 -6.61 -18.36 2.65
C VAL A 284 -5.11 -18.24 2.44
N VAL A 285 -4.64 -17.03 2.17
CA VAL A 285 -3.23 -16.68 2.00
C VAL A 285 -2.73 -15.92 3.22
N SER A 286 -1.86 -16.56 3.99
CA SER A 286 -1.26 -15.97 5.19
C SER A 286 0.06 -15.26 4.87
N SER A 287 0.34 -14.18 5.58
CA SER A 287 1.67 -13.56 5.60
C SER A 287 2.76 -14.56 6.03
N PRO A 288 3.99 -14.52 5.45
CA PRO A 288 4.46 -13.63 4.39
C PRO A 288 4.51 -14.35 3.03
N ASN A 289 3.51 -15.17 2.70
CA ASN A 289 3.53 -15.98 1.49
C ASN A 289 3.19 -15.13 0.25
N SER A 290 4.14 -14.29 -0.20
CA SER A 290 4.04 -13.58 -1.48
C SER A 290 4.03 -14.56 -2.65
N GLY A 291 3.40 -14.19 -3.76
CA GLY A 291 3.37 -14.99 -4.99
C GLY A 291 2.16 -14.67 -5.87
N ARG A 292 2.17 -15.22 -7.09
CA ARG A 292 1.03 -15.16 -8.00
C ARG A 292 0.16 -16.40 -7.84
N TYR A 293 -1.09 -16.19 -7.45
CA TYR A 293 -2.06 -17.23 -7.16
C TYR A 293 -3.04 -17.39 -8.32
N PHE A 294 -3.32 -18.63 -8.71
CA PHE A 294 -4.22 -18.95 -9.82
C PHE A 294 -5.36 -19.84 -9.35
N ALA A 295 -6.54 -19.66 -9.96
CA ALA A 295 -7.72 -20.48 -9.72
C ALA A 295 -8.22 -21.12 -11.02
N ARG A 296 -8.38 -22.45 -10.99
CA ARG A 296 -9.02 -23.23 -12.05
C ARG A 296 -10.28 -23.89 -11.54
N ILE A 297 -11.41 -23.47 -12.09
CA ILE A 297 -12.74 -24.00 -11.76
C ILE A 297 -13.10 -25.09 -12.75
N THR A 298 -13.51 -26.26 -12.23
CA THR A 298 -14.22 -27.27 -13.01
C THR A 298 -15.72 -27.05 -12.87
N THR A 299 -16.45 -26.97 -13.98
CA THR A 299 -17.89 -26.69 -13.92
C THR A 299 -18.75 -27.94 -13.70
N LEU A 300 -19.92 -27.79 -13.07
CA LEU A 300 -20.87 -28.90 -12.88
C LEU A 300 -21.53 -29.29 -14.21
N SER A 301 -21.85 -28.31 -15.06
CA SER A 301 -22.49 -28.50 -16.35
C SER A 301 -21.55 -29.16 -17.38
N GLY A 302 -20.25 -28.98 -17.23
CA GLY A 302 -19.22 -29.37 -18.20
C GLY A 302 -19.17 -28.47 -19.43
N SER A 303 -19.85 -27.31 -19.44
CA SER A 303 -19.89 -26.39 -20.58
C SER A 303 -19.94 -24.91 -20.14
N PRO A 304 -18.79 -24.19 -20.12
CA PRO A 304 -17.45 -24.67 -20.49
C PRO A 304 -16.94 -25.68 -19.48
N GLN A 305 -16.03 -26.58 -19.86
CA GLN A 305 -15.48 -27.57 -18.93
C GLN A 305 -14.70 -26.90 -17.78
N PHE A 306 -14.00 -25.81 -18.09
CA PHE A 306 -13.20 -25.05 -17.15
C PHE A 306 -13.47 -23.55 -17.28
N VAL A 307 -13.37 -22.85 -16.16
CA VAL A 307 -13.23 -21.39 -16.06
C VAL A 307 -11.94 -21.15 -15.28
N GLU A 308 -11.02 -20.36 -15.82
CA GLU A 308 -9.68 -20.19 -15.25
C GLU A 308 -9.36 -18.70 -15.19
N ASP A 309 -8.84 -18.27 -14.04
CA ASP A 309 -8.17 -16.97 -13.93
C ASP A 309 -6.73 -17.16 -14.46
N GLN A 310 -6.50 -16.77 -15.71
CA GLN A 310 -5.21 -16.97 -16.39
C GLN A 310 -4.17 -15.93 -15.96
N GLY A 311 -4.61 -14.74 -15.57
CA GLY A 311 -3.72 -13.68 -15.07
C GLY A 311 -3.29 -13.97 -13.63
N GLY A 312 -4.14 -14.65 -12.87
CA GLY A 312 -3.95 -14.85 -11.45
C GLY A 312 -3.94 -13.52 -10.70
N ILE A 313 -3.71 -13.59 -9.40
CA ILE A 313 -3.56 -12.43 -8.53
C ILE A 313 -2.19 -12.45 -7.89
N LEU A 314 -1.39 -11.40 -8.07
CA LEU A 314 -0.13 -11.24 -7.36
C LEU A 314 -0.40 -10.67 -5.98
N ILE A 315 0.03 -11.38 -4.95
CA ILE A 315 0.03 -10.88 -3.57
C ILE A 315 1.48 -10.63 -3.18
N THR A 316 1.80 -9.40 -2.78
CA THR A 316 3.13 -9.03 -2.29
C THR A 316 3.05 -8.54 -0.86
N PHE A 317 3.66 -9.28 0.06
CA PHE A 317 3.86 -8.87 1.45
C PHE A 317 5.18 -8.10 1.61
N PHE A 318 5.11 -6.86 2.08
CA PHE A 318 6.29 -6.07 2.44
C PHE A 318 6.51 -6.07 3.96
N GLY A 319 7.76 -6.30 4.37
CA GLY A 319 8.17 -6.19 5.76
C GLY A 319 8.49 -4.76 6.18
N ILE A 320 8.65 -4.55 7.49
CA ILE A 320 9.22 -3.29 8.01
C ILE A 320 10.61 -3.09 7.42
N PRO A 321 10.96 -1.89 6.90
CA PRO A 321 12.25 -1.66 6.29
C PRO A 321 13.42 -1.99 7.22
N VAL A 322 14.44 -2.65 6.69
CA VAL A 322 15.66 -2.99 7.44
C VAL A 322 16.84 -2.25 6.82
N LEU A 323 17.54 -1.43 7.62
CA LEU A 323 18.79 -0.83 7.16
C LEU A 323 19.86 -1.91 6.98
N ASP A 324 20.31 -2.15 5.75
CA ASP A 324 21.45 -3.02 5.47
C ASP A 324 22.75 -2.30 5.85
N ARG A 325 23.02 -1.15 5.22
CA ARG A 325 24.23 -0.36 5.51
C ARG A 325 24.09 1.09 5.08
N VAL A 326 25.01 1.91 5.61
CA VAL A 326 25.24 3.29 5.14
C VAL A 326 26.57 3.34 4.40
N GLU A 327 26.55 3.73 3.14
CA GLU A 327 27.74 3.83 2.31
C GLU A 327 28.23 5.28 2.26
N ILE A 328 29.49 5.54 2.63
CA ILE A 328 30.09 6.88 2.47
C ILE A 328 30.53 7.05 1.02
N LEU A 329 29.91 7.98 0.32
CA LEU A 329 30.21 8.26 -1.08
C LEU A 329 31.48 9.11 -1.20
N GLU A 330 32.44 8.64 -2.00
CA GLU A 330 33.61 9.43 -2.39
C GLU A 330 33.31 10.31 -3.63
N THR A 331 32.12 10.91 -3.68
CA THR A 331 31.67 11.71 -4.82
C THR A 331 32.20 13.15 -4.72
N ASN A 332 32.92 13.54 -5.77
CA ASN A 332 33.26 14.92 -6.10
C ASN A 332 34.28 15.64 -5.17
N LEU A 333 35.45 15.00 -4.98
CA LEU A 333 36.66 15.62 -4.40
C LEU A 333 37.08 16.97 -5.02
N ALA A 334 36.45 17.41 -6.11
CA ALA A 334 36.76 18.63 -6.85
C ALA A 334 35.99 19.88 -6.37
N ILE A 335 34.86 19.73 -5.64
CA ILE A 335 34.06 20.89 -5.18
C ILE A 335 34.37 21.22 -3.72
N ASP A 336 34.23 20.27 -2.81
CA ASP A 336 34.67 20.40 -1.42
C ASP A 336 35.10 19.00 -0.94
N PRO A 337 36.38 18.80 -0.57
CA PRO A 337 36.84 17.47 -0.21
C PRO A 337 36.58 17.11 1.27
N ASP A 338 35.97 18.01 2.05
CA ASP A 338 35.65 17.81 3.47
C ASP A 338 34.17 17.46 3.72
N ILE A 339 33.31 17.49 2.69
CA ILE A 339 31.91 17.05 2.78
C ILE A 339 31.82 15.53 2.88
N ASN A 340 30.85 15.05 3.64
CA ASN A 340 30.54 13.62 3.74
C ASN A 340 29.18 13.40 3.10
N ASN A 341 29.14 12.72 1.96
CA ASN A 341 27.88 12.30 1.36
C ASN A 341 27.67 10.83 1.71
N VAL A 342 26.44 10.43 1.96
CA VAL A 342 26.10 9.05 2.28
C VAL A 342 24.94 8.57 1.42
N GLU A 343 24.94 7.28 1.13
CA GLU A 343 23.83 6.57 0.51
C GLU A 343 23.29 5.55 1.52
N ILE A 344 21.97 5.55 1.71
CA ILE A 344 21.26 4.61 2.57
C ILE A 344 20.89 3.39 1.74
N ILE A 345 21.34 2.20 2.17
CA ILE A 345 21.02 0.93 1.52
C ILE A 345 20.10 0.14 2.46
N VAL A 346 18.93 -0.23 1.94
CA VAL A 346 17.88 -0.97 2.66
C VAL A 346 17.83 -2.40 2.15
N ASP A 347 17.60 -3.36 3.04
CA ASP A 347 17.25 -4.74 2.71
C ASP A 347 15.72 -4.83 2.63
N GLY A 348 15.21 -5.13 1.42
CA GLY A 348 13.79 -5.15 1.10
C GLY A 348 13.49 -4.70 -0.32
N ASP A 349 12.30 -5.03 -0.79
CA ASP A 349 11.76 -4.76 -2.13
C ASP A 349 10.66 -3.69 -2.14
N GLY A 350 10.41 -3.06 -0.98
CA GLY A 350 9.44 -1.98 -0.82
C GLY A 350 9.89 -0.65 -1.44
N SER A 351 8.98 0.32 -1.43
CA SER A 351 9.24 1.69 -1.88
C SER A 351 9.48 2.57 -0.66
N TYR A 352 10.69 3.12 -0.51
CA TYR A 352 11.10 3.78 0.73
C TYR A 352 11.31 5.29 0.58
N GLU A 353 11.05 6.01 1.67
CA GLU A 353 11.50 7.39 1.87
C GLU A 353 12.29 7.53 3.18
N TYR A 354 13.14 8.55 3.25
CA TYR A 354 14.20 8.65 4.25
C TYR A 354 14.18 10.00 4.97
N SER A 355 14.29 9.99 6.30
CA SER A 355 14.47 11.18 7.13
C SER A 355 15.77 11.11 7.92
N LEU A 356 16.71 12.01 7.60
CA LEU A 356 17.98 12.14 8.29
C LEU A 356 17.88 13.12 9.45
N ASN A 357 18.35 12.73 10.64
CA ASN A 357 18.47 13.59 11.83
C ASN A 357 17.15 14.32 12.20
N GLY A 358 16.00 13.71 11.92
CA GLY A 358 14.68 14.30 12.15
C GLY A 358 14.28 15.40 11.15
N GLY A 359 14.92 15.45 9.98
CA GLY A 359 14.53 16.30 8.85
C GLY A 359 13.24 15.84 8.15
N THR A 360 12.88 16.50 7.06
CA THR A 360 11.77 16.06 6.20
C THR A 360 12.13 14.75 5.50
N PHE A 361 11.13 13.92 5.22
CA PHE A 361 11.31 12.76 4.36
C PHE A 361 11.64 13.19 2.92
N GLN A 362 12.46 12.38 2.25
CA GLN A 362 12.80 12.46 0.83
C GLN A 362 12.89 11.06 0.21
N ASP A 363 12.54 10.94 -1.07
CA ASP A 363 12.63 9.67 -1.81
C ASP A 363 14.07 9.28 -2.18
N ASP A 364 14.98 10.26 -2.29
CA ASP A 364 16.37 10.03 -2.67
C ASP A 364 17.14 9.40 -1.48
N PRO A 365 17.76 8.22 -1.63
CA PRO A 365 18.56 7.62 -0.56
C PRO A 365 19.90 8.34 -0.31
N ILE A 366 20.24 9.34 -1.13
CA ILE A 366 21.50 10.09 -1.01
C ILE A 366 21.30 11.35 -0.17
N PHE A 367 22.12 11.46 0.88
CA PHE A 367 22.22 12.68 1.69
C PHE A 367 23.60 13.33 1.55
N MET A 368 23.60 14.65 1.40
CA MET A 368 24.79 15.45 1.16
C MET A 368 25.21 16.24 2.40
N ASP A 369 26.53 16.44 2.55
CA ASP A 369 27.12 17.27 3.62
C ASP A 369 26.70 16.86 5.05
N ILE A 370 26.78 15.55 5.32
CA ILE A 370 26.46 14.99 6.63
C ILE A 370 27.52 15.40 7.66
N PRO A 371 27.11 15.91 8.83
CA PRO A 371 28.05 16.26 9.89
C PRO A 371 28.78 15.01 10.40
N PRO A 372 30.09 15.12 10.67
CA PRO A 372 30.83 14.03 11.31
C PRO A 372 30.29 13.77 12.72
N GLY A 373 30.23 12.51 13.11
CA GLY A 373 29.69 12.07 14.39
C GLY A 373 28.49 11.15 14.23
N LEU A 374 27.75 10.99 15.33
CA LEU A 374 26.56 10.15 15.40
C LEU A 374 25.41 10.87 14.69
N ASN A 375 24.80 10.19 13.73
CA ASN A 375 23.64 10.63 12.99
C ASN A 375 22.53 9.59 13.14
N THR A 376 21.29 9.99 12.86
CA THR A 376 20.15 9.08 12.82
C THR A 376 19.49 9.07 11.45
N ILE A 377 18.97 7.91 11.07
CA ILE A 377 18.14 7.72 9.89
C ILE A 377 16.81 7.08 10.30
N ILE A 378 15.73 7.54 9.71
CA ILE A 378 14.41 6.91 9.77
C ILE A 378 14.05 6.52 8.35
N ILE A 379 13.65 5.27 8.14
CA ILE A 379 13.21 4.73 6.85
C ILE A 379 11.71 4.44 6.98
N ASN A 380 10.91 4.99 6.06
CA ASN A 380 9.48 4.74 5.99
C ASN A 380 9.16 3.96 4.72
N ASP A 381 8.36 2.91 4.84
CA ASP A 381 7.78 2.22 3.68
C ASP A 381 6.53 2.96 3.20
N LYS A 382 6.57 3.41 1.95
CA LYS A 382 5.50 4.15 1.28
C LYS A 382 4.29 3.27 0.95
N ASN A 383 4.42 1.94 1.07
CA ASN A 383 3.29 1.00 0.99
C ASN A 383 2.48 0.94 2.29
N GLY A 384 2.93 1.61 3.36
CA GLY A 384 2.26 1.65 4.66
C GLY A 384 2.70 0.56 5.63
N CYS A 385 3.70 -0.27 5.28
CA CYS A 385 4.14 -1.41 6.09
C CYS A 385 5.08 -1.07 7.26
N GLY A 386 5.17 0.22 7.57
CA GLY A 386 5.75 0.73 8.79
C GLY A 386 6.96 1.62 8.58
N THR A 387 7.40 2.19 9.69
CA THR A 387 8.54 3.09 9.76
C THR A 387 9.53 2.55 10.78
N THR A 388 10.83 2.62 10.49
CA THR A 388 11.84 2.25 11.48
C THR A 388 11.81 3.19 12.67
N VAL A 389 12.23 2.72 13.84
CA VAL A 389 12.73 3.62 14.88
C VAL A 389 13.98 4.36 14.37
N PRO A 390 14.37 5.51 14.95
CA PRO A 390 15.62 6.17 14.58
C PRO A 390 16.82 5.22 14.73
N ILE A 391 17.48 4.91 13.61
CA ILE A 391 18.66 4.04 13.56
C ILE A 391 19.90 4.92 13.59
N GLU A 392 20.78 4.66 14.56
CA GLU A 392 22.03 5.41 14.70
C GLU A 392 23.11 4.88 13.75
N PHE A 393 23.82 5.78 13.09
CA PHE A 393 25.01 5.46 12.29
C PHE A 393 26.10 6.52 12.48
N LEU A 394 27.36 6.13 12.29
CA LEU A 394 28.52 6.98 12.56
C LEU A 394 29.17 7.46 11.26
N VAL A 395 29.33 8.78 11.12
CA VAL A 395 30.12 9.39 10.04
C VAL A 395 31.48 9.82 10.58
N VAL A 396 32.54 9.16 10.11
CA VAL A 396 33.94 9.49 10.46
C VAL A 396 34.57 10.31 9.34
N ALA A 397 34.89 11.57 9.63
CA ALA A 397 35.47 12.50 8.67
C ALA A 397 36.82 13.05 9.13
N TYR A 398 37.61 13.56 8.19
CA TYR A 398 38.86 14.24 8.50
C TYR A 398 39.10 15.37 7.50
N PRO A 399 39.55 16.56 7.95
CA PRO A 399 39.91 17.64 7.03
C PRO A 399 41.05 17.21 6.10
N LYS A 400 40.95 17.48 4.80
CA LYS A 400 42.05 17.22 3.86
C LYS A 400 43.20 18.21 4.02
N PHE A 401 42.95 19.37 4.61
CA PHE A 401 44.00 20.32 4.94
C PHE A 401 43.69 21.13 6.20
N PHE A 402 44.71 21.79 6.74
CA PHE A 402 44.57 22.77 7.81
C PHE A 402 45.62 23.88 7.67
N THR A 403 45.35 25.04 8.26
CA THR A 403 46.12 26.29 8.14
C THR A 403 46.47 26.84 9.52
N PRO A 404 47.51 26.32 10.20
CA PRO A 404 47.90 26.79 11.53
C PRO A 404 48.59 28.17 11.45
N ASN A 405 47.80 29.23 11.30
CA ASN A 405 48.20 30.63 11.16
C ASN A 405 47.65 31.52 12.30
N ALA A 406 46.91 30.94 13.25
CA ALA A 406 46.30 31.58 14.40
C ALA A 406 45.21 32.62 14.06
N ASP A 407 44.51 32.45 12.94
CA ASP A 407 43.33 33.25 12.60
C ASP A 407 42.02 32.69 13.19
N GLY A 408 42.09 31.53 13.84
CA GLY A 408 40.95 30.84 14.45
C GLY A 408 40.22 29.87 13.51
N ILE A 409 40.61 29.78 12.24
CA ILE A 409 39.97 28.97 11.21
C ILE A 409 40.95 27.89 10.74
N ASN A 410 40.55 26.61 10.85
CA ASN A 410 41.36 25.47 10.43
C ASN A 410 42.78 25.43 11.06
N ASP A 411 42.93 25.96 12.28
CA ASP A 411 44.23 26.01 12.97
C ASP A 411 44.69 24.66 13.54
N LEU A 412 43.74 23.76 13.80
CA LEU A 412 43.98 22.43 14.35
C LEU A 412 43.50 21.35 13.39
N TRP A 413 44.27 20.27 13.32
CA TRP A 413 43.89 19.07 12.56
C TRP A 413 43.63 17.88 13.48
N ASN A 414 42.49 17.22 13.31
CA ASN A 414 42.17 15.92 13.88
C ASN A 414 41.07 15.22 13.04
N ILE A 415 40.87 13.93 13.30
CA ILE A 415 39.69 13.19 12.80
C ILE A 415 38.49 13.58 13.67
N ARG A 416 37.33 13.74 13.03
CA ARG A 416 36.05 14.12 13.63
C ARG A 416 35.08 12.94 13.63
N GLY A 417 34.19 12.88 14.62
CA GLY A 417 33.19 11.81 14.73
C GLY A 417 33.77 10.50 15.27
N ILE A 418 34.84 10.58 16.07
CA ILE A 418 35.50 9.41 16.69
C ILE A 418 35.28 9.35 18.20
N GLU A 419 34.50 10.27 18.76
CA GLU A 419 34.30 10.46 20.20
C GLU A 419 33.52 9.31 20.85
N THR A 420 32.67 8.63 20.08
CA THR A 420 31.87 7.47 20.51
C THR A 420 32.58 6.14 20.31
N LEU A 421 33.72 6.12 19.62
CA LEU A 421 34.47 4.90 19.36
C LEU A 421 35.24 4.42 20.59
N THR A 422 35.50 3.12 20.66
CA THR A 422 36.28 2.51 21.73
C THR A 422 37.78 2.61 21.44
N ASP A 423 38.53 3.18 22.38
CA ASP A 423 39.98 3.40 22.33
C ASP A 423 40.51 4.02 21.00
N PRO A 424 39.92 5.10 20.47
CA PRO A 424 40.34 5.69 19.21
C PRO A 424 41.70 6.38 19.37
N ALA A 425 42.63 6.05 18.48
CA ALA A 425 43.97 6.62 18.42
C ALA A 425 44.34 7.07 17.01
N VAL A 426 44.82 8.31 16.88
CA VAL A 426 45.27 8.87 15.62
C VAL A 426 46.75 9.16 15.70
N PHE A 427 47.52 8.63 14.75
CA PHE A 427 48.97 8.82 14.67
C PHE A 427 49.30 9.60 13.40
N VAL A 428 50.00 10.72 13.53
CA VAL A 428 50.43 11.58 12.42
C VAL A 428 51.91 11.36 12.14
N PHE A 429 52.27 11.21 10.87
CA PHE A 429 53.61 10.92 10.39
C PHE A 429 54.06 11.91 9.32
N ASP A 430 55.36 12.17 9.27
CA ASP A 430 55.97 12.85 8.13
C ASP A 430 56.15 11.91 6.93
N ARG A 431 56.64 12.46 5.81
CA ARG A 431 56.89 11.72 4.56
C ARG A 431 57.93 10.60 4.66
N TYR A 432 58.68 10.53 5.75
CA TYR A 432 59.67 9.48 6.02
C TYR A 432 59.15 8.42 6.98
N GLY A 433 57.88 8.52 7.40
CA GLY A 433 57.25 7.61 8.36
C GLY A 433 57.62 7.90 9.81
N LYS A 434 58.23 9.04 10.12
CA LYS A 434 58.52 9.42 11.50
C LYS A 434 57.23 9.88 12.18
N LEU A 435 56.93 9.30 13.35
CA LEU A 435 55.81 9.74 14.19
C LEU A 435 56.04 11.17 14.68
N ILE A 436 55.09 12.05 14.37
CA ILE A 436 55.08 13.47 14.72
C ILE A 436 54.14 13.72 15.91
N LYS A 437 52.95 13.13 15.89
CA LYS A 437 51.93 13.36 16.92
C LYS A 437 51.08 12.12 17.11
N GLN A 438 50.65 11.89 18.35
CA GLN A 438 49.53 11.00 18.67
C GLN A 438 48.40 11.87 19.22
N LEU A 439 47.19 11.66 18.71
CA LEU A 439 45.96 12.36 19.08
C LEU A 439 44.93 11.33 19.54
N GLY A 440 44.03 11.77 20.40
CA GLY A 440 42.82 11.05 20.77
C GLY A 440 41.57 11.73 20.19
N PRO A 441 40.38 11.48 20.74
CA PRO A 441 39.13 12.04 20.24
C PRO A 441 38.99 13.54 20.50
N VAL A 442 39.74 14.08 21.47
CA VAL A 442 39.66 15.49 21.87
C VAL A 442 40.94 16.25 21.50
N GLY A 443 40.77 17.47 21.00
CA GLY A 443 41.86 18.37 20.60
C GLY A 443 42.34 18.12 19.17
N GLY A 444 43.51 18.66 18.83
CA GLY A 444 44.08 18.49 17.49
C GLY A 444 45.54 18.90 17.43
N TRP A 445 46.13 18.73 16.25
CA TRP A 445 47.50 19.09 15.98
C TRP A 445 47.58 20.49 15.36
N ASP A 446 48.42 21.35 15.95
CA ASP A 446 48.67 22.74 15.57
C ASP A 446 49.81 22.90 14.54
N GLY A 447 50.27 21.80 13.95
CA GLY A 447 51.38 21.83 13.00
C GLY A 447 52.76 22.01 13.63
N THR A 448 52.91 21.79 14.94
CA THR A 448 54.22 21.87 15.62
C THR A 448 54.78 20.50 16.03
N PHE A 449 56.11 20.38 16.06
CA PHE A 449 56.81 19.22 16.63
C PHE A 449 57.93 19.72 17.55
N ASN A 450 57.90 19.33 18.81
CA ASN A 450 58.82 19.82 19.85
C ASN A 450 58.91 21.37 19.89
N GLY A 451 57.76 22.04 19.77
CA GLY A 451 57.65 23.50 19.80
C GLY A 451 58.14 24.21 18.54
N ARG A 452 58.49 23.49 17.47
CA ARG A 452 58.91 24.07 16.19
C ARG A 452 57.84 23.88 15.13
N PRO A 453 57.54 24.91 14.30
CA PRO A 453 56.64 24.77 13.17
C PRO A 453 57.14 23.72 12.18
N MET A 454 56.28 22.78 11.80
CA MET A 454 56.56 21.75 10.80
C MET A 454 56.33 22.29 9.38
N PRO A 455 57.06 21.83 8.34
CA PRO A 455 56.93 22.37 6.98
C PRO A 455 55.52 22.25 6.39
N SER A 456 55.17 23.17 5.47
CA SER A 456 53.96 23.07 4.65
C SER A 456 54.15 22.00 3.57
N THR A 457 53.54 20.84 3.79
CA THR A 457 53.65 19.63 2.96
C THR A 457 52.53 18.67 3.37
N ASP A 458 52.42 17.56 2.67
CA ASP A 458 51.56 16.45 3.08
C ASP A 458 52.14 15.68 4.27
N TYR A 459 51.23 15.24 5.12
CA TYR A 459 51.45 14.36 6.27
C TYR A 459 50.51 13.16 6.14
N TRP A 460 50.92 12.03 6.70
CA TRP A 460 50.13 10.80 6.69
C TRP A 460 49.56 10.56 8.06
N PHE A 461 48.37 9.97 8.14
CA PHE A 461 47.87 9.47 9.40
C PHE A 461 47.50 8.00 9.34
N ARG A 462 47.59 7.38 10.51
CA ARG A 462 47.01 6.07 10.80
C ARG A 462 46.01 6.26 11.93
N PHE A 463 44.77 5.88 11.66
CA PHE A 463 43.67 5.88 12.61
C PHE A 463 43.38 4.45 13.02
N GLU A 464 43.35 4.18 14.32
CA GLU A 464 43.08 2.88 14.90
C GLU A 464 41.93 3.02 15.90
N TYR A 465 40.98 2.08 15.87
CA TYR A 465 39.89 1.97 16.83
C TYR A 465 39.50 0.51 17.02
N ALA A 466 38.87 0.21 18.15
CA ALA A 466 38.28 -1.09 18.42
C ALA A 466 36.78 -1.05 18.09
N GLU A 467 36.30 -2.07 17.39
CA GLU A 467 34.90 -2.27 17.04
C GLU A 467 34.44 -3.62 17.59
N ASP A 468 33.26 -3.66 18.22
CA ASP A 468 32.66 -4.91 18.67
C ASP A 468 31.78 -5.45 17.54
N ASP A 469 32.17 -6.58 16.97
CA ASP A 469 31.46 -7.28 15.91
C ASP A 469 30.94 -8.62 16.48
N ALA A 470 29.66 -8.64 16.84
CA ALA A 470 28.98 -9.79 17.44
C ALA A 470 29.67 -10.38 18.70
N GLY A 471 30.22 -9.54 19.58
CA GLY A 471 30.91 -9.95 20.81
C GLY A 471 32.39 -10.23 20.62
N ILE A 472 32.93 -9.99 19.42
CA ILE A 472 34.36 -10.09 19.11
C ILE A 472 34.88 -8.67 18.86
N VAL A 473 35.79 -8.24 19.72
CA VAL A 473 36.48 -6.96 19.53
C VAL A 473 37.53 -7.10 18.42
N VAL A 474 37.33 -6.38 17.32
CA VAL A 474 38.22 -6.33 16.15
C VAL A 474 38.91 -4.96 16.07
N ALA A 475 40.22 -4.96 15.84
CA ALA A 475 40.95 -3.72 15.58
C ALA A 475 40.76 -3.29 14.12
N LYS A 476 40.26 -2.08 13.91
CA LYS A 476 40.14 -1.45 12.58
C LYS A 476 41.26 -0.45 12.38
N THR A 477 41.68 -0.25 11.14
CA THR A 477 42.74 0.71 10.81
C THR A 477 42.48 1.40 9.48
N ARG A 478 42.54 2.73 9.47
CA ARG A 478 42.52 3.55 8.24
C ARG A 478 43.84 4.28 8.08
N LYS A 479 44.36 4.34 6.85
CA LYS A 479 45.60 5.05 6.51
C LYS A 479 45.38 5.94 5.30
N THR A 480 45.67 7.22 5.44
CA THR A 480 45.57 8.21 4.35
C THR A 480 46.44 9.43 4.68
N HIS A 481 46.24 10.55 4.01
CA HIS A 481 47.05 11.75 4.13
C HIS A 481 46.19 13.02 4.16
N PHE A 482 46.81 14.13 4.58
CA PHE A 482 46.26 15.47 4.59
C PHE A 482 47.40 16.49 4.42
N THR A 483 47.08 17.73 4.09
CA THR A 483 48.05 18.79 3.81
C THR A 483 48.10 19.83 4.91
N LEU A 484 49.30 20.18 5.39
CA LEU A 484 49.54 21.40 6.17
C LEU A 484 49.83 22.56 5.21
N LYS A 485 49.04 23.64 5.27
CA LYS A 485 49.24 24.86 4.48
C LYS A 485 49.59 26.04 5.40
N ARG A 486 50.44 26.97 4.95
CA ARG A 486 50.73 28.23 5.64
C ARG A 486 50.81 29.37 4.65
#